data_AF-A0A251NS23-F1
#
_entry.id   AF-A0A251NS23-F1
#
_cell.length_a   1.000
_cell.length_b   1.000
_cell.length_c   1.000
_cell.angle_alpha   90.00
_cell.angle_beta   90.00
_cell.angle_gamma   90.00
#
_symmetry.space_group_name_H-M   'P 1'
#
loop_
_entity.id
_entity.type
_entity.pdbx_description
1 polymer ?
#
loop_
_entity_poly.entity_id
_entity_poly.type
_entity_poly.pdbx_seq_one_letter_code
_entity_poly.pdbx_strand_id
1 'polypeptide(L)'
;MSGKELGQEFKELVSSLQDQGILDEQFDQMKAVQNERNPCFVANLITTFLGDVENILAQLSTYLSAEDPDEVNYPQVATLALTLKCWWLPDGVSL
;
A
#
# COMPACT_ATOMS: atom_id res chain seq x y z
N MET A 1 21.11 5.87 -21.47
CA MET A 1 20.46 4.62 -21.07
C MET A 1 19.57 4.15 -22.19
N SER A 2 19.80 2.93 -22.68
CA SER A 2 18.93 2.25 -23.65
C SER A 2 17.66 1.76 -22.96
N GLY A 3 16.52 1.69 -23.65
CA GLY A 3 15.27 1.16 -23.07
C GLY A 3 15.39 -0.28 -22.56
N LYS A 4 16.37 -1.05 -23.06
CA LYS A 4 16.71 -2.39 -22.54
C LYS A 4 17.35 -2.36 -21.16
N GLU A 5 18.14 -1.33 -20.86
CA GLU A 5 18.79 -1.16 -19.55
C GLU A 5 17.76 -0.79 -18.49
N LEU A 6 16.86 0.16 -18.80
CA LEU A 6 15.80 0.59 -17.89
C LEU A 6 14.82 -0.55 -17.54
N GLY A 7 14.47 -1.38 -18.52
CA GLY A 7 13.60 -2.54 -18.29
C GLY A 7 14.26 -3.62 -17.42
N GLN A 8 15.59 -3.70 -17.41
CA GLN A 8 16.35 -4.62 -16.56
C GLN A 8 16.44 -4.08 -15.13
N GLU A 9 16.80 -2.80 -14.96
CA GLU A 9 16.83 -2.12 -13.67
C GLU A 9 15.48 -2.19 -12.93
N PHE A 10 14.37 -2.02 -13.67
CA PHE A 10 13.04 -2.14 -13.09
C PHE A 10 12.76 -3.56 -12.56
N LYS A 11 13.17 -4.60 -13.28
CA LYS A 11 12.99 -5.99 -12.83
C LYS A 11 13.82 -6.29 -11.59
N GLU A 12 15.06 -5.80 -11.55
CA GLU A 12 15.96 -5.97 -10.40
C GLU A 12 15.41 -5.26 -9.16
N LEU A 13 14.87 -4.05 -9.32
CA LEU A 13 14.19 -3.34 -8.23
C LEU A 13 12.99 -4.12 -7.71
N VAL A 14 12.10 -4.59 -8.59
CA VAL A 14 10.91 -5.36 -8.19
C VAL A 14 11.31 -6.64 -7.45
N SER A 15 12.30 -7.38 -7.96
CA SER A 15 12.81 -8.60 -7.30
C SER A 15 13.34 -8.29 -5.90
N SER A 16 14.15 -7.24 -5.76
CA SER A 16 14.69 -6.81 -4.47
C SER A 16 13.61 -6.44 -3.46
N LEU A 17 12.51 -5.80 -3.91
CA LEU A 17 11.39 -5.45 -3.03
C LEU A 17 10.56 -6.68 -2.63
N GLN A 18 10.46 -7.69 -3.50
CA GLN A 18 9.83 -8.97 -3.19
C GLN A 18 10.66 -9.79 -2.20
N ASP A 19 11.98 -9.84 -2.38
CA ASP A 19 12.90 -10.53 -1.47
C ASP A 19 12.88 -9.94 -0.05
N GLN A 20 12.60 -8.63 0.06
CA GLN A 20 12.41 -7.92 1.34
C GLN A 20 11.00 -8.10 1.95
N GLY A 21 10.07 -8.73 1.23
CA GLY A 21 8.68 -8.88 1.66
C GLY A 21 7.86 -7.58 1.60
N ILE A 22 8.36 -6.55 0.92
CA ILE A 22 7.64 -5.27 0.73
C ILE A 22 6.55 -5.43 -0.33
N LEU A 23 6.85 -6.17 -1.39
CA LEU A 23 5.90 -6.56 -2.42
C LEU A 23 5.61 -8.05 -2.29
N ASP A 24 4.34 -8.41 -2.40
CA ASP A 24 3.88 -9.80 -2.37
C ASP A 24 3.25 -10.19 -3.72
N GLU A 25 2.61 -11.36 -3.76
CA GLU A 25 1.91 -11.88 -4.94
C GLU A 25 0.79 -10.97 -5.45
N GLN A 26 0.22 -10.10 -4.61
CA GLN A 26 -0.82 -9.16 -5.05
C GLN A 26 -0.26 -8.10 -5.99
N PHE A 27 0.99 -7.68 -5.80
CA PHE A 27 1.62 -6.75 -6.74
C PHE A 27 1.70 -7.35 -8.15
N ASP A 28 1.99 -8.65 -8.26
CA ASP A 28 2.01 -9.36 -9.54
C ASP A 28 0.60 -9.48 -10.15
N GLN A 29 -0.42 -9.70 -9.33
CA GLN A 29 -1.83 -9.68 -9.76
C GLN A 29 -2.23 -8.29 -10.28
N MET A 30 -1.84 -7.21 -9.59
CA MET A 30 -2.09 -5.84 -10.04
C MET A 30 -1.41 -5.53 -11.38
N LYS A 31 -0.16 -5.96 -11.57
CA LYS A 31 0.52 -5.82 -12.88
C LYS A 31 -0.18 -6.60 -13.99
N ALA A 32 -0.75 -7.77 -13.70
CA ALA A 32 -1.45 -8.57 -14.70
C ALA A 32 -2.74 -7.90 -15.22
N VAL A 33 -3.34 -6.99 -14.44
CA VAL A 33 -4.50 -6.18 -14.85
C VAL A 33 -4.10 -5.05 -15.82
N GLN A 34 -2.84 -4.60 -15.76
CA GLN A 34 -2.33 -3.55 -16.64
C GLN A 34 -2.17 -4.05 -18.08
N ASN A 35 -2.64 -3.26 -19.04
CA ASN A 35 -2.59 -3.53 -20.47
C ASN A 35 -2.55 -2.21 -21.27
N GLU A 36 -2.55 -2.30 -22.59
CA GLU A 36 -2.45 -1.14 -23.50
C GLU A 36 -3.56 -0.10 -23.32
N ARG A 37 -4.73 -0.48 -22.78
CA ARG A 37 -5.86 0.45 -22.54
C ARG A 37 -5.76 1.18 -21.21
N ASN A 38 -4.94 0.70 -20.28
CA ASN A 38 -4.74 1.28 -18.94
C ASN A 38 -3.25 1.22 -18.53
N PRO A 39 -2.32 1.76 -19.35
CA PRO A 39 -0.88 1.54 -19.18
C PRO A 39 -0.30 2.09 -17.87
N CYS A 40 -1.02 3.00 -17.20
CA CYS A 40 -0.62 3.58 -15.92
C CYS A 40 -1.37 2.99 -14.72
N PHE A 41 -2.09 1.86 -14.88
CA PHE A 41 -2.94 1.29 -13.83
C PHE A 41 -2.21 1.11 -12.49
N VAL A 42 -1.08 0.39 -12.49
CA VAL A 42 -0.33 0.11 -11.26
C VAL A 42 0.23 1.39 -10.64
N ALA A 43 0.76 2.30 -11.46
CA ALA A 43 1.29 3.58 -11.00
C ALA A 43 0.20 4.43 -10.33
N ASN A 44 -0.98 4.52 -10.96
CA ASN A 44 -2.13 5.25 -10.42
C ASN A 44 -2.62 4.63 -9.11
N LEU A 45 -2.73 3.30 -9.05
CA LEU A 45 -3.18 2.58 -7.86
C LEU A 45 -2.25 2.82 -6.66
N ILE A 46 -0.92 2.70 -6.87
CA ILE A 46 0.07 2.99 -5.83
C ILE A 46 0.02 4.46 -5.42
N THR A 47 -0.15 5.38 -6.37
CA THR A 47 -0.26 6.81 -6.08
C THR A 47 -1.49 7.12 -5.21
N THR A 48 -2.64 6.53 -5.52
CA THR A 48 -3.85 6.69 -4.71
C THR A 48 -3.67 6.07 -3.33
N PHE A 49 -3.10 4.86 -3.24
CA PHE A 49 -2.81 4.21 -1.96
C PHE A 49 -1.93 5.08 -1.07
N LEU A 50 -0.80 5.57 -1.59
CA LEU A 50 0.12 6.40 -0.81
C LEU A 50 -0.54 7.71 -0.35
N GLY A 51 -1.35 8.34 -1.21
CA GLY A 51 -2.10 9.53 -0.84
C GLY A 51 -3.10 9.29 0.30
N ASP A 52 -3.79 8.16 0.29
CA ASP A 52 -4.74 7.81 1.35
C ASP A 52 -4.01 7.42 2.65
N VAL A 53 -2.90 6.68 2.55
CA VAL A 53 -2.08 6.25 3.70
C VAL A 53 -1.53 7.44 4.48
N GLU A 54 -1.06 8.49 3.82
CA GLU A 54 -0.56 9.71 4.49
C GLU A 54 -1.63 10.34 5.40
N ASN A 55 -2.86 10.46 4.89
CA ASN A 55 -3.97 11.01 5.66
C ASN A 55 -4.40 10.07 6.81
N ILE A 56 -4.39 8.76 6.59
CA ILE A 56 -4.73 7.79 7.63
C ILE A 56 -3.67 7.78 8.75
N LEU A 57 -2.39 7.82 8.39
CA LEU A 57 -1.29 7.87 9.37
C LEU A 57 -1.32 9.16 10.21
N ALA A 58 -1.66 10.30 9.59
CA ALA A 58 -1.84 11.56 10.33
C ALA A 58 -2.97 11.44 11.37
N GLN A 59 -4.13 10.87 10.99
CA GLN A 59 -5.25 10.67 11.91
C GLN A 59 -4.93 9.65 13.01
N LEU A 60 -4.26 8.53 12.68
CA LEU A 60 -3.79 7.56 13.66
C LEU A 60 -2.87 8.22 14.68
N SER A 61 -1.92 9.04 14.23
CA SER A 61 -1.03 9.80 15.10
C SER A 61 -1.81 10.72 16.04
N THR A 62 -2.80 11.46 15.53
CA THR A 62 -3.67 12.31 16.35
C THR A 62 -4.42 11.52 17.41
N TYR A 63 -5.09 10.42 17.05
CA TYR A 63 -5.87 9.65 18.01
C TYR A 63 -5.03 8.91 19.05
N LEU A 64 -3.79 8.53 18.71
CA LEU A 64 -2.85 7.88 19.61
C LEU A 64 -2.08 8.85 20.51
N SER A 65 -2.07 10.16 20.19
CA SER A 65 -1.31 11.17 20.94
C SER A 65 -2.09 11.83 22.08
N ALA A 66 -3.19 11.23 22.55
CA ALA A 66 -3.88 11.71 23.74
C ALA A 66 -2.95 11.68 24.96
N GLU A 67 -2.96 12.73 25.77
CA GLU A 67 -2.10 12.81 26.97
C GLU A 67 -2.51 11.79 28.03
N ASP A 68 -3.81 11.53 28.15
CA ASP A 68 -4.37 10.48 28.99
C ASP A 68 -4.66 9.21 28.16
N PRO A 69 -4.08 8.05 28.50
CA PRO A 69 -4.39 6.77 27.86
C PRO A 69 -5.89 6.41 27.85
N ASP A 70 -6.66 6.86 28.85
CA ASP A 70 -8.10 6.61 28.92
C ASP A 70 -8.90 7.49 27.92
N GLU A 71 -8.29 8.55 27.38
CA GLU A 71 -8.87 9.43 26.35
C GLU A 71 -8.51 9.02 24.91
N VAL A 72 -7.67 8.00 24.73
CA VAL A 72 -7.32 7.47 23.41
C VAL A 72 -8.55 6.89 22.73
N ASN A 73 -8.83 7.34 21.50
CA ASN A 73 -9.96 6.85 20.72
C ASN A 73 -9.65 5.52 20.02
N TYR A 74 -9.51 4.45 20.80
CA TYR A 74 -9.25 3.10 20.29
C TYR A 74 -10.23 2.63 19.21
N PRO A 75 -11.54 2.92 19.28
CA PRO A 75 -12.46 2.59 18.19
C PRO A 75 -12.08 3.21 16.84
N GLN A 76 -11.68 4.48 16.82
CA GLN A 76 -11.22 5.15 15.59
C GLN A 76 -9.87 4.62 15.13
N VAL A 77 -8.93 4.39 16.05
CA VAL A 77 -7.63 3.76 15.73
C VAL A 77 -7.83 2.40 15.06
N ALA A 78 -8.70 1.54 15.62
CA ALA A 78 -9.02 0.24 15.04
C ALA A 78 -9.65 0.36 13.65
N THR A 79 -10.58 1.31 13.47
CA THR A 79 -11.24 1.56 12.18
C THR A 79 -10.25 1.97 11.10
N LEU A 80 -9.32 2.87 11.43
CA LEU A 80 -8.27 3.34 10.52
C LEU A 80 -7.26 2.24 10.19
N ALA A 81 -6.84 1.46 11.19
CA ALA A 81 -5.95 0.32 10.98
C ALA A 81 -6.59 -0.77 10.09
N LEU A 82 -7.88 -1.05 10.27
CA LEU A 82 -8.62 -1.97 9.41
C LEU A 82 -8.77 -1.42 7.99
N THR A 83 -9.02 -0.12 7.83
CA THR A 83 -9.08 0.52 6.50
C THR A 83 -7.78 0.30 5.73
N LEU A 84 -6.62 0.54 6.36
CA LEU A 84 -5.31 0.27 5.76
C LEU A 84 -5.13 -1.20 5.38
N LYS A 85 -5.53 -2.11 6.28
CA LYS A 85 -5.42 -3.54 6.05
C LYS A 85 -6.29 -4.01 4.86
N CYS A 86 -7.55 -3.59 4.81
CA CYS A 86 -8.50 -4.00 3.77
C CYS A 86 -8.16 -3.39 2.40
N TRP A 87 -7.52 -2.22 2.37
CA TRP A 87 -7.05 -1.61 1.12
C TRP A 87 -5.96 -2.43 0.43
N TRP A 88 -5.10 -3.08 1.22
CA TRP A 88 -3.98 -3.88 0.70
C TRP A 88 -4.33 -5.36 0.51
N LEU A 89 -5.30 -5.90 1.26
CA LEU A 89 -5.71 -7.31 1.22
C LEU A 89 -7.24 -7.44 1.04
N PRO A 90 -7.77 -7.46 -0.20
CA PRO A 90 -9.20 -7.65 -0.44
C PRO A 90 -9.70 -9.04 -0.06
N ASP A 91 -8.85 -10.07 -0.09
CA ASP A 91 -9.20 -11.40 0.41
C ASP A 91 -8.96 -11.46 1.92
N GLY A 92 -10.03 -11.13 2.64
CA GLY A 92 -10.11 -11.16 4.09
C GLY A 92 -9.73 -12.53 4.65
N VAL A 93 -8.62 -12.58 5.38
CA VAL A 93 -8.50 -13.56 6.47
C VAL A 93 -9.43 -13.09 7.57
N SER A 94 -10.56 -13.79 7.66
CA SER A 94 -11.48 -13.77 8.79
C SER A 94 -10.67 -13.92 10.09
N LEU A 95 -10.85 -12.98 11.02
CA LEU A 95 -10.61 -13.23 12.43
C LEU A 95 -11.85 -13.89 13.03
#